data_AF-A0A1M3HQJ9-F1
#
_entry.id   AF-A0A1M3HQJ9-F1
#
_cell.length_a   1.000
_cell.length_b   1.000
_cell.length_c   1.000
_cell.angle_alpha   90.00
_cell.angle_beta   90.00
_cell.angle_gamma   90.00
#
_symmetry.space_group_name_H-M   'P 1'
#
loop_
_entity.id
_entity.type
_entity.pdbx_description
1 polymer ?
#
loop_
_entity_poly.entity_id
_entity_poly.type
_entity_poly.pdbx_seq_one_letter_code
_entity_poly.pdbx_strand_id
1 'polypeptide(L)'
;MNKELTPEILDELKKKGFKYVIVSGYTHDKRSDYMEPHYFLLEPVKELPDDVNRKGIYEPIESPLLMEWAKHPHEGTRIYIMMGQKVKP
;
A
#
# COMPACT_ATOMS: atom_id res chain seq x y z
N MET A 1 -12.58 -0.93 4.86
CA MET A 1 -12.17 -2.11 5.65
C MET A 1 -10.85 -2.58 5.08
N ASN A 2 -9.82 -2.74 5.90
CA ASN A 2 -8.48 -3.06 5.42
C ASN A 2 -8.38 -4.57 5.17
N LYS A 3 -7.73 -4.97 4.07
CA LYS A 3 -7.45 -6.38 3.73
C LYS A 3 -5.96 -6.63 3.83
N GLU A 4 -5.53 -7.80 4.26
CA GLU A 4 -4.12 -8.19 4.23
C GLU A 4 -3.62 -8.27 2.79
N LEU A 5 -2.35 -7.95 2.55
CA LEU A 5 -1.74 -8.04 1.22
C LEU A 5 -1.53 -9.51 0.83
N THR A 6 -2.10 -9.94 -0.29
CA THR A 6 -1.86 -11.25 -0.89
C THR A 6 -1.68 -11.15 -2.40
N PRO A 7 -1.10 -12.17 -3.07
CA PRO A 7 -0.92 -12.14 -4.52
C PRO A 7 -2.25 -12.02 -5.27
N GLU A 8 -3.32 -12.63 -4.76
CA GLU A 8 -4.67 -12.57 -5.34
C GLU A 8 -5.22 -11.14 -5.27
N ILE A 9 -4.94 -10.42 -4.19
CA ILE A 9 -5.37 -9.03 -4.05
C ILE A 9 -4.61 -8.10 -5.02
N LEU A 10 -3.32 -8.34 -5.25
CA LEU A 10 -2.56 -7.59 -6.27
C LEU A 10 -3.14 -7.81 -7.68
N ASP A 11 -3.46 -9.05 -8.03
CA ASP A 11 -4.09 -9.39 -9.31
C ASP A 11 -5.49 -8.77 -9.45
N GLU A 12 -6.30 -8.79 -8.38
CA GLU A 12 -7.59 -8.08 -8.36
C GLU A 12 -7.45 -6.58 -8.59
N LEU A 13 -6.47 -5.92 -7.95
CA LEU A 13 -6.24 -4.48 -8.11
C LEU A 13 -5.81 -4.14 -9.53
N LYS A 14 -4.92 -4.96 -10.13
CA LYS A 14 -4.53 -4.83 -11.53
C LYS A 14 -5.74 -4.96 -12.47
N LYS A 15 -6.58 -5.97 -12.28
CA LYS A 15 -7.83 -6.17 -13.06
C LYS A 15 -8.81 -5.01 -12.92
N LYS A 16 -8.83 -4.32 -11.78
CA LYS A 16 -9.64 -3.12 -11.52
C LYS A 16 -9.03 -1.82 -12.09
N GLY A 17 -7.85 -1.92 -12.72
CA GLY A 17 -7.17 -0.82 -13.39
C GLY A 17 -6.37 0.08 -12.46
N PHE A 18 -6.05 -0.38 -11.25
CA PHE A 18 -5.07 0.30 -10.40
C PHE A 18 -3.66 0.04 -10.94
N LYS A 19 -2.79 1.06 -10.89
CA LYS A 19 -1.41 0.98 -11.39
C LYS A 19 -0.37 1.12 -10.30
N TYR A 20 -0.68 1.83 -9.22
CA TYR A 20 0.24 2.11 -8.12
C TYR A 20 -0.43 1.90 -6.76
N VAL A 21 0.38 1.81 -5.72
CA VAL A 21 -0.04 1.96 -4.33
C VAL A 21 0.74 3.10 -3.67
N ILE A 22 0.08 3.85 -2.81
CA ILE A 22 0.74 4.78 -1.89
C ILE A 22 1.18 3.97 -0.67
N VAL A 23 2.47 4.00 -0.34
CA VAL A 23 3.04 3.24 0.77
C VAL A 23 3.15 4.15 2.00
N SER A 24 2.46 3.80 3.09
CA SER A 24 2.51 4.51 4.37
C SER A 24 2.88 3.55 5.51
N GLY A 25 3.95 3.85 6.26
CA GLY A 25 4.37 3.06 7.43
C GLY A 25 3.78 3.61 8.73
N TYR A 26 3.35 2.71 9.63
CA TYR A 26 2.79 3.06 10.94
C TYR A 26 3.37 2.19 12.06
N THR A 27 3.52 2.79 13.24
CA THR A 27 3.83 2.09 14.50
C THR A 27 2.56 1.52 15.15
N HIS A 28 2.72 0.74 16.23
CA HIS A 28 1.62 0.15 17.00
C HIS A 28 0.66 1.18 17.61
N ASP A 29 1.13 2.39 17.92
CA ASP A 29 0.35 3.51 18.45
C ASP A 29 -0.08 4.53 17.38
N LYS A 30 0.10 4.19 16.09
CA LYS A 30 -0.20 5.03 14.92
C LYS A 30 0.56 6.35 14.85
N ARG A 31 1.70 6.46 15.55
CA ARG A 31 2.60 7.63 15.47
C ARG A 31 3.66 7.40 14.40
N SER A 32 4.12 8.47 13.76
CA SER A 32 5.10 8.42 12.67
C SER A 32 6.55 8.30 13.14
N ASP A 33 6.78 8.32 14.45
CA ASP A 33 8.07 8.63 15.03
C ASP A 33 8.59 7.35 15.71
N TYR A 34 9.38 6.53 15.00
CA TYR A 34 10.43 5.58 15.46
C TYR A 34 10.69 4.46 14.40
N MET A 35 11.92 3.92 14.39
CA MET A 35 12.63 3.38 13.22
C MET A 35 12.14 2.08 12.55
N GLU A 36 11.11 1.38 13.06
CA GLU A 36 10.62 0.13 12.47
C GLU A 36 9.08 0.10 12.41
N PRO A 37 8.47 0.29 11.21
CA PRO A 37 7.03 0.22 11.06
C PRO A 37 6.55 -1.20 11.32
N HIS A 38 5.62 -1.36 12.27
CA HIS A 38 4.99 -2.66 12.54
C HIS A 38 3.93 -2.99 11.48
N TYR A 39 3.40 -1.97 10.81
CA TYR A 39 2.42 -2.14 9.75
C TYR A 39 2.67 -1.20 8.58
N PHE A 40 2.49 -1.69 7.35
CA PHE A 40 2.37 -0.87 6.15
C PHE A 40 0.92 -0.83 5.68
N LEU A 41 0.44 0.36 5.34
CA LEU A 41 -0.82 0.58 4.65
C LEU A 41 -0.53 0.97 3.20
N LEU A 42 -1.17 0.25 2.29
CA LEU A 42 -1.08 0.44 0.85
C LEU A 42 -2.43 0.99 0.35
N GLU A 43 -2.42 2.18 -0.24
CA GLU A 43 -3.61 2.78 -0.84
C GLU A 43 -3.54 2.68 -2.39
N PRO A 44 -4.38 1.87 -3.04
CA PRO A 44 -4.32 1.71 -4.50
C PRO A 44 -4.77 2.97 -5.25
N VAL A 45 -4.00 3.36 -6.26
CA VAL A 45 -4.31 4.49 -7.16
C VAL A 45 -4.14 4.10 -8.63
N LYS A 46 -5.00 4.67 -9.49
CA LYS A 46 -5.01 4.36 -10.94
C LYS A 46 -3.95 5.15 -11.71
N GLU A 47 -3.65 6.36 -11.28
CA GLU A 47 -2.63 7.23 -11.87
C GLU A 47 -1.88 7.91 -10.72
N LEU A 48 -0.67 8.38 -11.00
CA LEU A 48 0.09 9.23 -10.08
C LEU A 48 -0.60 10.60 -9.98
N PRO A 49 -0.54 11.29 -8.82
CA PRO A 49 -1.09 12.63 -8.72
C PRO A 49 -0.28 13.63 -9.54
N ASP A 50 -0.99 14.50 -10.27
CA ASP A 50 -0.38 15.63 -11.00
C ASP A 50 -0.02 16.80 -10.08
N ASP A 51 -0.54 16.81 -8.85
CA ASP A 51 -0.28 17.85 -7.85
C ASP A 51 1.09 17.66 -7.19
N VAL A 52 2.00 18.59 -7.47
CA VAL A 52 3.35 18.66 -6.92
C VAL A 52 3.41 18.73 -5.38
N ASN A 53 2.30 19.09 -4.72
CA ASN A 53 2.20 19.11 -3.27
C ASN A 53 1.82 17.75 -2.66
N ARG A 54 1.34 16.81 -3.46
CA ARG A 54 1.06 15.43 -3.03
C ARG A 54 2.33 14.60 -3.09
N LYS A 55 3.26 14.88 -2.16
CA LYS A 55 4.51 14.13 -1.99
C LYS A 55 4.20 12.83 -1.24
N GLY A 56 4.64 11.69 -1.81
CA GLY A 56 4.44 10.37 -1.22
C GLY A 56 5.37 9.34 -1.86
N ILE A 57 5.41 8.15 -1.27
CA ILE A 57 6.10 6.98 -1.84
C ILE A 57 5.07 6.19 -2.63
N TYR A 58 5.30 6.06 -3.93
CA TYR A 58 4.42 5.34 -4.85
C TYR A 58 5.14 4.12 -5.38
N GLU A 59 4.55 2.96 -5.18
CA GLU A 59 5.08 1.70 -5.69
C GLU A 59 4.16 1.17 -6.80
N PRO A 60 4.69 0.80 -7.99
CA PRO A 60 3.90 0.15 -9.02
C PRO A 60 3.28 -1.16 -8.51
N ILE A 61 2.02 -1.44 -8.84
CA ILE A 61 1.35 -2.69 -8.43
C ILE A 61 2.07 -3.94 -8.95
N GLU A 62 2.74 -3.82 -10.10
CA GLU A 62 3.52 -4.91 -10.71
C GLU A 62 4.95 -5.02 -10.16
N SER A 63 5.29 -4.22 -9.15
CA SER A 63 6.62 -4.25 -8.55
C SER A 63 6.97 -5.64 -8.00
N PRO A 64 8.17 -6.16 -8.27
CA PRO A 64 8.66 -7.37 -7.64
C PRO A 64 8.61 -7.30 -6.11
N LEU A 65 8.82 -6.11 -5.53
CA LEU A 65 8.79 -5.87 -4.09
C LEU A 65 7.42 -6.20 -3.49
N LEU A 66 6.33 -5.71 -4.08
CA LEU A 66 4.98 -5.97 -3.58
C LEU A 66 4.61 -7.44 -3.72
N MET A 67 5.06 -8.10 -4.79
CA MET A 67 4.87 -9.54 -4.98
C MET A 67 5.64 -10.35 -3.94
N GLU A 68 6.86 -9.95 -3.59
CA GLU A 68 7.67 -10.58 -2.54
C GLU A 68 6.97 -10.44 -1.18
N TRP A 69 6.56 -9.22 -0.83
CA TRP A 69 5.80 -8.93 0.40
C TRP A 69 4.48 -9.71 0.48
N ALA A 70 3.79 -9.89 -0.64
CA ALA A 70 2.56 -10.65 -0.71
C ALA A 70 2.77 -12.17 -0.55
N LYS A 71 3.91 -12.71 -1.01
CA LYS A 71 4.24 -14.14 -0.93
C LYS A 71 4.86 -14.53 0.40
N HIS A 72 5.58 -13.61 1.03
CA HIS A 72 6.38 -13.85 2.22
C HIS A 72 5.99 -12.85 3.32
N PRO A 73 4.84 -13.02 3.98
CA PRO A 73 4.48 -12.17 5.11
C PRO A 73 5.57 -12.28 6.19
N HIS A 74 6.26 -11.16 6.46
CA HIS A 74 7.37 -11.12 7.40
C HIS A 74 6.88 -11.36 8.85
N GLU A 75 7.62 -12.17 9.61
CA GLU A 75 7.40 -12.35 11.05
C GLU A 75 7.72 -11.05 11.80
N GLY A 76 6.78 -10.12 11.85
CA GLY A 76 6.91 -8.85 12.61
C GLY A 76 6.35 -7.62 11.91
N THR A 77 6.07 -7.68 10.60
CA THR A 77 5.48 -6.56 9.86
C THR A 77 4.24 -7.03 9.10
N ARG A 78 3.08 -6.43 9.36
CA ARG A 78 1.86 -6.76 8.59
C ARG A 78 1.55 -5.69 7.56
N ILE A 79 1.15 -6.12 6.37
CA ILE A 79 0.89 -5.22 5.26
C ILE A 79 -0.57 -5.33 4.86
N TYR A 80 -1.23 -4.17 4.77
CA TYR A 80 -2.66 -4.10 4.48
C TYR A 80 -2.95 -3.18 3.29
N ILE A 81 -3.88 -3.59 2.44
CA ILE A 81 -4.53 -2.74 1.46
C ILE A 81 -5.69 -1.98 2.12
N MET A 82 -5.68 -0.66 2.00
CA MET A 82 -6.83 0.18 2.36
C MET A 82 -7.88 0.14 1.26
N MET A 83 -8.91 -0.68 1.45
CA MET A 83 -10.07 -0.70 0.57
C MET A 83 -11.13 0.27 1.11
N GLY A 84 -11.17 1.46 0.49
CA GLY A 84 -12.20 2.46 0.69
C GLY A 84 -11.73 3.72 1.40
N GLN A 85 -11.26 4.68 0.63
CA GLN A 85 -11.72 6.06 0.75
C GLN A 85 -12.05 6.55 -0.65
N LYS A 86 -13.13 7.34 -0.79
CA LYS A 86 -13.28 8.19 -1.97
C LYS A 86 -12.05 9.08 -1.97
N VAL A 87 -11.10 8.83 -2.85
CA VAL A 87 -10.12 9.85 -3.23
C VAL A 87 -10.98 10.99 -3.76
N LYS A 88 -11.22 12.00 -2.93
CA LYS A 88 -11.86 13.22 -3.40
C LYS A 88 -10.94 13.76 -4.51
N PRO A 89 -11.50 14.13 -5.68
CA PRO A 89 -10.74 14.72 -6.76
C PRO A 89 -10.01 15.98 -6.28
#